data_AF-A0A1W1UTT4-F1
#
_entry.id   AF-A0A1W1UTT4-F1
#
_cell.length_a   1.000
_cell.length_b   1.000
_cell.length_c   1.000
_cell.angle_alpha   90.00
_cell.angle_beta   90.00
_cell.angle_gamma   90.00
#
_symmetry.space_group_name_H-M   'P 1'
#
loop_
_entity.id
_entity.type
_entity.pdbx_description
1 polymer ?
#
loop_
_entity_poly.entity_id
_entity_poly.type
_entity_poly.pdbx_seq_one_letter_code
_entity_poly.pdbx_strand_id
1 'polypeptide(L)'
;MPKFLRSPFRFLLLFSCFAFQAAPAGQQATSLTAANPQESFDTGTKADYAAGSVAFATGTWTLTDAVLGNAEADRKNGAQAVRLQQNGKLTMEFFVPNGAATVAVQHAIYGSDASSSWELWAQPESCNCNKWTKVGNTVFTTTSTLQAAAFTVNIAGNVKFEIRKTSGGASRLNIDDFAVTDFGVAQPSIDNDNMALGNPSGAITDVGSPKNYLMVKPQFTLSYNRDEGKPNWVSWHIDASDRGDANRIDLFRPDPTLPEGWYQVQANSYTSSGFDRGHNCPSADRLANAEDNAATFFMTNMMPQAPLNNQGPWADLENYARTFLPGNEVYVVCGSYGLGGTGANGSVTTTIDNGRITVPNRTWKVIVILPVGDNDAARVTSSTRVIAVDMPNTNSIIRDWGLYRTSVDAIETSTGYDLLSALPVDVQTAIESKVDAGPAPAN
;
A
#
# COMPACT_ATOMS: atom_id res chain seq x y z
N MET A 1 -6.15 -85.31 13.72
CA MET A 1 -7.60 -85.18 13.42
C MET A 1 -8.23 -84.42 14.58
N PRO A 2 -9.19 -83.46 14.44
CA PRO A 2 -9.82 -82.87 13.25
C PRO A 2 -9.79 -81.30 13.22
N LYS A 3 -10.58 -80.76 12.28
CA LYS A 3 -10.72 -79.42 11.66
C LYS A 3 -11.25 -78.24 12.53
N PHE A 4 -10.72 -77.05 12.19
CA PHE A 4 -11.32 -75.70 12.01
C PHE A 4 -12.50 -75.19 12.88
N LEU A 5 -12.33 -73.99 13.47
CA LEU A 5 -13.22 -72.83 13.27
C LEU A 5 -12.49 -71.49 13.52
N ARG A 6 -12.98 -70.43 12.87
CA ARG A 6 -12.37 -69.12 12.52
C ARG A 6 -12.47 -68.04 13.61
N SER A 7 -11.56 -67.03 13.60
CA SER A 7 -11.87 -65.57 13.66
C SER A 7 -10.58 -64.71 13.59
N PRO A 8 -10.58 -63.48 13.02
CA PRO A 8 -9.39 -62.88 12.42
C PRO A 8 -8.68 -61.81 13.26
N PHE A 9 -7.44 -61.57 12.84
CA PHE A 9 -6.50 -60.51 13.18
C PHE A 9 -7.12 -59.09 13.23
N ARG A 10 -6.70 -58.31 14.23
CA ARG A 10 -6.54 -56.85 14.13
C ARG A 10 -5.22 -56.43 14.76
N PHE A 11 -4.48 -55.61 14.00
CA PHE A 11 -3.15 -55.11 14.29
C PHE A 11 -3.25 -53.74 14.98
N LEU A 12 -2.49 -53.61 16.07
CA LEU A 12 -1.79 -52.47 16.67
C LEU A 12 -2.16 -51.01 16.31
N LEU A 13 -2.37 -50.17 17.33
CA LEU A 13 -1.60 -48.92 17.52
C LEU A 13 -1.84 -48.33 18.91
N LEU A 14 -0.77 -48.23 19.71
CA LEU A 14 -0.70 -47.41 20.92
C LEU A 14 -0.57 -45.94 20.52
N PHE A 15 -1.37 -45.06 21.12
CA PHE A 15 -0.94 -43.68 21.39
C PHE A 15 -1.45 -43.25 22.76
N SER A 16 -0.53 -42.72 23.54
CA SER A 16 -0.66 -42.31 24.93
C SER A 16 -1.58 -41.11 25.10
N CYS A 17 -2.32 -41.15 26.21
CA CYS A 17 -3.14 -40.08 26.77
C CYS A 17 -2.27 -38.84 27.13
N PHE A 18 -2.69 -37.65 26.71
CA PHE A 18 -2.43 -36.40 27.43
C PHE A 18 -3.72 -35.57 27.44
N ALA A 19 -4.15 -35.21 28.64
CA ALA A 19 -5.33 -34.41 28.91
C ALA A 19 -5.05 -32.91 28.68
N PHE A 20 -6.13 -32.22 28.32
CA PHE A 20 -6.39 -30.77 28.35
C PHE A 20 -5.29 -29.84 28.89
N GLN A 21 -4.90 -28.88 28.05
CA GLN A 21 -4.70 -27.51 28.49
C GLN A 21 -5.45 -26.59 27.51
N ALA A 22 -6.51 -25.95 28.01
CA ALA A 22 -7.08 -24.79 27.36
C ALA A 22 -5.99 -23.70 27.34
N ALA A 23 -5.68 -23.16 26.17
CA ALA A 23 -4.87 -21.96 26.10
C ALA A 23 -5.63 -20.81 26.81
N PRO A 24 -4.97 -20.05 27.69
CA PRO A 24 -5.62 -18.94 28.37
C PRO A 24 -5.93 -17.81 27.38
N ALA A 25 -6.99 -17.07 27.67
CA ALA A 25 -7.25 -15.76 27.09
C ALA A 25 -6.06 -14.83 27.38
N GLY A 26 -5.63 -14.10 26.34
CA GLY A 26 -4.58 -13.09 26.44
C GLY A 26 -3.68 -13.06 25.22
N GLN A 27 -4.17 -12.58 24.07
CA GLN A 27 -3.27 -12.01 23.07
C GLN A 27 -2.67 -10.75 23.69
N GLN A 28 -1.43 -10.85 24.18
CA GLN A 28 -0.68 -9.70 24.68
C GLN A 28 -0.40 -8.76 23.50
N ALA A 29 -0.87 -7.52 23.61
CA ALA A 29 -0.45 -6.42 22.75
C ALA A 29 1.07 -6.26 22.84
N THR A 30 1.75 -6.20 21.71
CA THR A 30 3.17 -5.84 21.67
C THR A 30 3.29 -4.33 21.70
N SER A 31 3.94 -3.78 22.74
CA SER A 31 4.33 -2.37 22.81
C SER A 31 5.06 -1.95 21.53
N LEU A 32 4.82 -0.72 21.07
CA LEU A 32 5.64 -0.14 19.99
C LEU A 32 7.11 -0.13 20.40
N THR A 33 8.02 -0.46 19.47
CA THR A 33 9.46 -0.36 19.70
C THR A 33 9.84 1.11 19.82
N ALA A 34 10.60 1.46 20.88
CA ALA A 34 10.85 2.83 21.29
C ALA A 34 11.46 3.71 20.17
N ALA A 35 10.74 4.78 19.84
CA ALA A 35 11.27 6.00 19.24
C ALA A 35 10.64 7.20 20.00
N ASN A 36 11.46 8.16 20.40
CA ASN A 36 11.06 9.29 21.23
C ASN A 36 10.53 10.43 20.35
N PRO A 37 9.41 11.11 20.69
CA PRO A 37 8.50 10.86 21.82
C PRO A 37 7.49 9.71 21.62
N GLN A 38 7.30 8.93 22.70
CA GLN A 38 6.25 7.93 22.83
C GLN A 38 5.29 8.33 23.96
N GLU A 39 4.00 8.46 23.64
CA GLU A 39 2.90 8.73 24.56
C GLU A 39 2.02 7.49 24.68
N SER A 40 1.95 6.88 25.86
CA SER A 40 1.09 5.71 26.12
C SER A 40 -0.31 6.07 26.58
N PHE A 41 -0.60 7.34 26.87
CA PHE A 41 -1.86 7.81 27.44
C PHE A 41 -2.23 7.19 28.81
N ASP A 42 -1.32 6.47 29.45
CA ASP A 42 -1.55 5.79 30.75
C ASP A 42 -1.66 6.72 31.95
N THR A 43 -1.41 8.02 31.75
CA THR A 43 -1.41 9.04 32.79
C THR A 43 -2.53 10.06 32.57
N GLY A 44 -2.84 10.86 33.58
CA GLY A 44 -3.93 11.84 33.51
C GLY A 44 -5.32 11.22 33.67
N THR A 45 -6.34 12.08 33.74
CA THR A 45 -7.73 11.67 33.90
C THR A 45 -8.65 12.58 33.10
N LYS A 46 -9.66 12.00 32.45
CA LYS A 46 -10.73 12.72 31.76
C LYS A 46 -11.96 11.82 31.64
N ALA A 47 -12.99 12.13 32.42
CA ALA A 47 -14.14 11.23 32.63
C ALA A 47 -15.33 11.50 31.70
N ASP A 48 -15.39 12.66 31.05
CA ASP A 48 -16.48 13.04 30.14
C ASP A 48 -15.95 13.34 28.73
N TYR A 49 -16.87 13.38 27.76
CA TYR A 49 -16.55 13.56 26.34
C TYR A 49 -16.39 15.04 25.92
N ALA A 50 -16.62 16.02 26.79
CA ALA A 50 -16.51 17.44 26.41
C ALA A 50 -15.06 17.81 26.09
N ALA A 51 -14.81 18.83 25.27
CA ALA A 51 -13.44 19.25 24.96
C ALA A 51 -12.68 19.63 26.25
N GLY A 52 -11.46 19.10 26.41
CA GLY A 52 -10.62 19.42 27.58
C GLY A 52 -9.17 19.01 27.38
N SER A 53 -8.25 19.80 27.95
CA SER A 53 -6.83 19.53 27.90
C SER A 53 -6.40 18.59 29.04
N VAL A 54 -5.55 17.63 28.71
CA VAL A 54 -4.97 16.66 29.64
C VAL A 54 -3.46 16.72 29.50
N ALA A 55 -2.76 16.85 30.63
CA ALA A 55 -1.31 16.72 30.67
C ALA A 55 -0.93 15.25 30.78
N PHE A 56 -0.21 14.75 29.78
CA PHE A 56 0.37 13.41 29.74
C PHE A 56 1.89 13.47 29.90
N ALA A 57 2.56 12.31 29.77
CA ALA A 57 4.00 12.21 29.96
C ALA A 57 4.80 12.99 28.91
N THR A 58 4.33 13.00 27.66
CA THR A 58 5.00 13.70 26.55
C THR A 58 4.66 15.19 26.47
N GLY A 59 3.51 15.60 27.00
CA GLY A 59 3.05 16.98 26.99
C GLY A 59 1.54 17.10 27.10
N THR A 60 1.01 18.29 26.83
CA THR A 60 -0.43 18.55 26.90
C THR A 60 -1.12 18.21 25.60
N TRP A 61 -2.25 17.51 25.69
CA TRP A 61 -3.12 17.20 24.57
C TRP A 61 -4.53 17.70 24.84
N THR A 62 -5.20 18.25 23.82
CA THR A 62 -6.63 18.55 23.88
C THR A 62 -7.44 17.37 23.35
N LEU A 63 -8.34 16.85 24.19
CA LEU A 63 -9.22 15.73 23.89
C LEU A 63 -10.64 16.24 23.68
N THR A 64 -11.19 16.06 22.48
CA THR A 64 -12.56 16.47 22.11
C THR A 64 -13.38 15.26 21.69
N ASP A 65 -14.61 15.10 22.19
CA ASP A 65 -15.41 13.88 22.03
C ASP A 65 -14.58 12.63 22.35
N ALA A 66 -13.82 12.72 23.43
CA ALA A 66 -12.88 11.71 23.88
C ALA A 66 -12.85 11.60 25.41
N VAL A 67 -12.67 10.39 25.93
CA VAL A 67 -12.41 10.13 27.36
C VAL A 67 -11.14 9.31 27.51
N LEU A 68 -10.55 9.33 28.71
CA LEU A 68 -9.57 8.33 29.11
C LEU A 68 -10.30 7.15 29.73
N GLY A 69 -10.24 6.00 29.06
CA GLY A 69 -11.03 4.82 29.36
C GLY A 69 -10.17 3.65 29.85
N ASN A 70 -10.58 3.04 30.96
CA ASN A 70 -9.98 1.82 31.51
C ASN A 70 -10.98 0.67 31.66
N ALA A 71 -12.17 0.77 31.05
CA ALA A 71 -13.19 -0.27 31.11
C ALA A 71 -12.71 -1.56 30.44
N GLU A 72 -13.38 -2.69 30.71
CA GLU A 72 -13.04 -3.99 30.11
C GLU A 72 -13.10 -3.96 28.58
N ALA A 73 -14.07 -3.22 28.02
CA ALA A 73 -14.22 -3.06 26.58
C ALA A 73 -13.22 -2.06 25.95
N ASP A 74 -12.50 -1.28 26.76
CA ASP A 74 -11.38 -0.46 26.27
C ASP A 74 -10.20 -1.37 25.94
N ARG A 75 -9.85 -1.35 24.66
CA ARG A 75 -8.66 -2.02 24.16
C ARG A 75 -7.48 -1.09 24.41
N LYS A 76 -6.55 -1.57 25.24
CA LYS A 76 -5.46 -0.79 25.79
C LYS A 76 -4.22 -1.66 26.02
N ASN A 77 -3.05 -1.06 25.91
CA ASN A 77 -1.75 -1.57 26.27
C ASN A 77 -1.22 -0.76 27.46
N GLY A 78 -1.61 -1.16 28.66
CA GLY A 78 -1.30 -0.42 29.88
C GLY A 78 -2.52 -0.24 30.78
N ALA A 79 -2.59 0.89 31.47
CA ALA A 79 -3.63 1.24 32.42
C ALA A 79 -4.91 1.77 31.75
N GLN A 80 -4.79 2.54 30.67
CA GLN A 80 -5.93 3.17 30.00
C GLN A 80 -5.59 3.51 28.54
N ALA A 81 -6.63 3.75 27.72
CA ALA A 81 -6.49 4.25 26.36
C ALA A 81 -7.42 5.45 26.14
N VAL A 82 -7.19 6.24 25.09
CA VAL A 82 -8.14 7.28 24.69
C VAL A 82 -9.29 6.63 23.93
N ARG A 83 -10.53 6.88 24.37
CA ARG A 83 -11.74 6.40 23.70
C ARG A 83 -12.46 7.57 23.03
N LEU A 84 -12.42 7.60 21.71
CA LEU A 84 -13.10 8.56 20.84
C LEU A 84 -14.53 8.12 20.52
N GLN A 85 -15.42 9.08 20.30
CA GLN A 85 -16.74 8.90 19.70
C GLN A 85 -17.02 10.03 18.70
N GLN A 86 -18.17 10.00 18.02
CA GLN A 86 -18.60 11.03 17.08
C GLN A 86 -17.47 11.36 16.08
N ASN A 87 -17.09 12.64 15.99
CA ASN A 87 -15.97 13.16 15.22
C ASN A 87 -14.79 13.58 16.13
N GLY A 88 -14.57 12.82 17.20
CA GLY A 88 -13.60 13.14 18.24
C GLY A 88 -12.15 13.22 17.76
N LYS A 89 -11.37 13.97 18.53
CA LYS A 89 -10.01 14.38 18.19
C LYS A 89 -9.08 14.35 19.40
N LEU A 90 -7.82 14.06 19.12
CA LEU A 90 -6.69 14.25 20.03
C LEU A 90 -5.75 15.25 19.36
N THR A 91 -5.55 16.42 19.97
CA THR A 91 -4.72 17.49 19.42
C THR A 91 -3.49 17.67 20.29
N MET A 92 -2.29 17.57 19.73
CA MET A 92 -1.06 17.94 20.43
C MET A 92 -0.99 19.46 20.63
N GLU A 93 -0.74 19.89 21.87
CA GLU A 93 -0.53 21.31 22.22
C GLU A 93 0.95 21.69 22.35
N PHE A 94 1.83 20.80 21.92
CA PHE A 94 3.29 20.99 21.89
C PHE A 94 3.86 20.45 20.58
N PHE A 95 5.02 20.98 20.19
CA PHE A 95 5.76 20.47 19.05
C PHE A 95 6.74 19.39 19.48
N VAL A 96 6.80 18.32 18.69
CA VAL A 96 7.89 17.36 18.70
C VAL A 96 9.13 18.06 18.11
N PRO A 97 10.25 18.13 18.85
CA PRO A 97 11.49 18.70 18.32
C PRO A 97 12.06 17.80 17.22
N ASN A 98 12.98 18.33 16.41
CA ASN A 98 13.70 17.60 15.34
C ASN A 98 12.86 17.14 14.14
N GLY A 99 11.54 17.14 14.23
CA GLY A 99 10.66 16.65 13.16
C GLY A 99 10.33 15.17 13.31
N ALA A 100 9.62 14.61 12.34
CA ALA A 100 9.15 13.24 12.38
C ALA A 100 9.42 12.53 11.04
N ALA A 101 10.14 11.41 11.07
CA ALA A 101 10.23 10.45 9.98
C ALA A 101 8.96 9.61 9.88
N THR A 102 8.55 8.98 10.99
CA THR A 102 7.35 8.14 11.06
C THR A 102 6.54 8.43 12.31
N VAL A 103 5.25 8.13 12.24
CA VAL A 103 4.34 8.13 13.39
C VAL A 103 3.65 6.77 13.43
N ALA A 104 3.67 6.11 14.57
CA ALA A 104 2.94 4.88 14.81
C ALA A 104 1.86 5.13 15.87
N VAL A 105 0.67 4.60 15.66
CA VAL A 105 -0.48 4.75 16.56
C VAL A 105 -1.17 3.41 16.70
N GLN A 106 -1.40 2.95 17.93
CA GLN A 106 -2.24 1.78 18.15
C GLN A 106 -3.73 2.15 18.15
N HIS A 107 -4.54 1.27 17.58
CA HIS A 107 -5.98 1.49 17.47
C HIS A 107 -6.78 0.17 17.45
N ALA A 108 -8.02 0.23 17.95
CA ALA A 108 -8.98 -0.88 17.91
C ALA A 108 -10.42 -0.36 18.06
N ILE A 109 -11.42 -1.13 17.62
CA ILE A 109 -12.82 -0.83 17.95
C ILE A 109 -13.03 -1.04 19.45
N TYR A 110 -13.88 -0.21 20.05
CA TYR A 110 -14.30 -0.40 21.44
C TYR A 110 -15.21 -1.63 21.55
N GLY A 111 -14.88 -2.59 22.41
CA GLY A 111 -15.71 -3.78 22.65
C GLY A 111 -16.12 -4.50 21.36
N SER A 112 -17.40 -4.37 21.00
CA SER A 112 -18.02 -4.92 19.79
C SER A 112 -18.71 -3.84 18.93
N ASP A 113 -18.31 -2.58 19.07
CA ASP A 113 -18.84 -1.47 18.27
C ASP A 113 -18.54 -1.69 16.77
N ALA A 114 -19.31 -1.04 15.89
CA ALA A 114 -19.04 -1.08 14.45
C ALA A 114 -17.68 -0.47 14.08
N SER A 115 -17.21 -0.75 12.86
CA SER A 115 -15.95 -0.22 12.36
C SER A 115 -15.90 1.30 12.38
N SER A 116 -14.70 1.84 12.59
CA SER A 116 -14.46 3.28 12.61
C SER A 116 -13.32 3.65 11.67
N SER A 117 -13.41 4.83 11.07
CA SER A 117 -12.33 5.40 10.26
C SER A 117 -11.72 6.61 10.95
N TRP A 118 -10.43 6.84 10.75
CA TRP A 118 -9.70 7.96 11.32
C TRP A 118 -8.49 8.36 10.48
N GLU A 119 -7.94 9.55 10.73
CA GLU A 119 -6.83 10.13 9.97
C GLU A 119 -5.79 10.76 10.90
N LEU A 120 -4.53 10.70 10.49
CA LEU A 120 -3.44 11.46 11.09
C LEU A 120 -3.28 12.80 10.35
N TRP A 121 -3.07 13.86 11.10
CA TRP A 121 -2.82 15.21 10.59
C TRP A 121 -1.57 15.77 11.26
N ALA A 122 -0.76 16.51 10.49
CA ALA A 122 0.43 17.19 10.98
C ALA A 122 0.31 18.71 10.78
N GLN A 123 0.96 19.45 11.67
CA GLN A 123 1.15 20.88 11.58
C GLN A 123 2.65 21.18 11.80
N PRO A 124 3.42 21.43 10.75
CA PRO A 124 4.79 21.92 10.86
C PRO A 124 4.83 23.34 11.45
N GLU A 125 5.77 23.62 12.35
CA GLU A 125 6.00 24.96 12.88
C GLU A 125 6.56 25.90 11.79
N SER A 126 7.36 25.35 10.88
CA SER A 126 8.07 26.11 9.83
C SER A 126 7.17 26.93 8.92
N CYS A 127 5.90 26.55 8.74
CA CYS A 127 4.98 27.31 7.91
C CYS A 127 4.38 28.54 8.61
N ASN A 128 4.47 28.63 9.95
CA ASN A 128 3.81 29.64 10.79
C ASN A 128 2.32 29.88 10.47
N CYS A 129 1.66 28.89 9.86
CA CYS A 129 0.41 29.09 9.14
C CYS A 129 -0.82 28.48 9.85
N ASN A 130 -0.63 27.85 11.02
CA ASN A 130 -1.69 27.13 11.75
C ASN A 130 -2.50 26.15 10.89
N LYS A 131 -1.89 25.66 9.80
CA LYS A 131 -2.53 24.77 8.84
C LYS A 131 -2.20 23.33 9.17
N TRP A 132 -3.25 22.52 9.30
CA TRP A 132 -3.13 21.07 9.40
C TRP A 132 -3.16 20.45 8.01
N THR A 133 -2.25 19.53 7.73
CA THR A 133 -2.23 18.70 6.52
C THR A 133 -2.42 17.23 6.90
N LYS A 134 -3.24 16.51 6.14
CA LYS A 134 -3.40 15.06 6.32
C LYS A 134 -2.07 14.37 6.03
N VAL A 135 -1.76 13.34 6.81
CA VAL A 135 -0.56 12.52 6.66
C VAL A 135 -1.00 11.09 6.32
N GLY A 136 -0.56 10.60 5.16
CA GLY A 136 -0.90 9.27 4.66
C GLY A 136 -2.41 9.03 4.48
N ASN A 137 -2.77 7.75 4.42
CA ASN A 137 -4.12 7.31 4.10
C ASN A 137 -5.06 7.31 5.33
N THR A 138 -6.37 7.32 5.07
CA THR A 138 -7.38 7.10 6.11
C THR A 138 -7.29 5.66 6.61
N VAL A 139 -7.22 5.48 7.93
CA VAL A 139 -7.16 4.17 8.57
C VAL A 139 -8.57 3.67 8.87
N PHE A 140 -8.85 2.41 8.52
CA PHE A 140 -10.10 1.72 8.85
C PHE A 140 -9.86 0.70 9.96
N THR A 141 -10.45 0.95 11.12
CA THR A 141 -10.40 0.07 12.29
C THR A 141 -11.61 -0.84 12.29
N THR A 142 -11.39 -2.13 12.03
CA THR A 142 -12.44 -3.15 11.94
C THR A 142 -12.34 -4.22 13.04
N THR A 143 -11.22 -4.28 13.75
CA THR A 143 -10.91 -5.33 14.73
C THR A 143 -10.91 -4.79 16.16
N SER A 144 -11.26 -5.65 17.11
CA SER A 144 -11.22 -5.37 18.56
C SER A 144 -9.88 -5.73 19.21
N THR A 145 -8.90 -6.16 18.42
CA THR A 145 -7.52 -6.37 18.86
C THR A 145 -6.72 -5.13 18.49
N LEU A 146 -5.87 -4.66 19.40
CA LEU A 146 -4.97 -3.53 19.10
C LEU A 146 -4.06 -3.89 17.93
N GLN A 147 -4.06 -3.00 16.95
CA GLN A 147 -3.19 -3.03 15.79
C GLN A 147 -2.50 -1.67 15.67
N ALA A 148 -1.31 -1.63 15.08
CA ALA A 148 -0.58 -0.40 14.86
C ALA A 148 -0.76 0.08 13.42
N ALA A 149 -1.15 1.34 13.25
CA ALA A 149 -1.02 2.05 11.99
C ALA A 149 0.28 2.84 12.01
N ALA A 150 1.12 2.66 10.99
CA ALA A 150 2.34 3.44 10.79
C ALA A 150 2.15 4.40 9.61
N PHE A 151 2.58 5.63 9.80
CA PHE A 151 2.52 6.71 8.83
C PHE A 151 3.93 7.17 8.53
N THR A 152 4.28 7.25 7.25
CA THR A 152 5.45 8.01 6.84
C THR A 152 5.09 9.49 6.88
N VAL A 153 5.75 10.22 7.77
CA VAL A 153 5.49 11.65 7.98
C VAL A 153 6.56 12.47 7.26
N ASN A 154 7.81 12.13 7.54
CA ASN A 154 9.01 12.68 6.95
C ASN A 154 9.01 14.22 6.86
N ILE A 155 8.60 14.88 7.95
CA ILE A 155 8.59 16.34 8.11
C ILE A 155 9.81 16.74 8.94
N ALA A 156 10.66 17.59 8.39
CA ALA A 156 11.79 18.18 9.11
C ALA A 156 11.35 19.35 10.00
N GLY A 157 12.10 19.56 11.09
CA GLY A 157 11.85 20.65 12.03
C GLY A 157 10.58 20.42 12.86
N ASN A 158 10.36 21.30 13.83
CA ASN A 158 9.32 21.13 14.84
C ASN A 158 7.94 20.85 14.21
N VAL A 159 7.28 19.78 14.64
CA VAL A 159 5.98 19.34 14.11
C VAL A 159 5.07 18.85 15.23
N LYS A 160 3.77 19.07 15.11
CA LYS A 160 2.78 18.52 16.02
C LYS A 160 1.67 17.79 15.28
N PHE A 161 0.97 16.90 15.97
CA PHE A 161 0.00 15.99 15.36
C PHE A 161 -1.41 16.13 15.91
N GLU A 162 -2.38 15.73 15.09
CA GLU A 162 -3.78 15.60 15.46
C GLU A 162 -4.35 14.30 14.89
N ILE A 163 -5.00 13.51 15.74
CA ILE A 163 -5.74 12.31 15.33
C ILE A 163 -7.21 12.68 15.21
N ARG A 164 -7.83 12.40 14.05
CA ARG A 164 -9.23 12.74 13.77
C ARG A 164 -10.04 11.51 13.44
N LYS A 165 -11.06 11.20 14.25
CA LYS A 165 -12.07 10.21 13.86
C LYS A 165 -12.97 10.79 12.77
N THR A 166 -13.13 10.07 11.67
CA THR A 166 -13.89 10.53 10.49
C THR A 166 -15.23 9.82 10.29
N SER A 167 -15.41 8.60 10.84
CA SER A 167 -16.65 7.83 10.64
C SER A 167 -17.90 8.43 11.30
N GLY A 168 -17.75 9.41 12.21
CA GLY A 168 -18.89 10.01 12.93
C GLY A 168 -19.63 9.00 13.85
N GLY A 169 -20.73 9.45 14.45
CA GLY A 169 -21.68 8.57 15.16
C GLY A 169 -21.19 8.00 16.51
N ALA A 170 -22.03 7.17 17.13
CA ALA A 170 -21.80 6.67 18.49
C ALA A 170 -20.80 5.51 18.59
N SER A 171 -20.39 4.89 17.47
CA SER A 171 -19.38 3.83 17.48
C SER A 171 -18.04 4.39 17.91
N ARG A 172 -17.44 3.75 18.92
CA ARG A 172 -16.25 4.23 19.61
C ARG A 172 -14.98 3.57 19.08
N LEU A 173 -13.91 4.36 19.10
CA LEU A 173 -12.57 4.00 18.65
C LEU A 173 -11.61 4.16 19.84
N ASN A 174 -10.87 3.10 20.17
CA ASN A 174 -9.74 3.21 21.07
C ASN A 174 -8.51 3.64 20.27
N ILE A 175 -7.81 4.66 20.77
CA ILE A 175 -6.49 5.10 20.37
C ILE A 175 -5.58 4.88 21.57
N ASP A 176 -4.46 4.24 21.32
CA ASP A 176 -3.45 3.97 22.32
C ASP A 176 -2.06 4.09 21.72
N ASP A 177 -1.02 4.14 22.56
CA ASP A 177 0.40 4.15 22.17
C ASP A 177 0.69 4.98 20.90
N PHE A 178 1.00 6.26 21.08
CA PHE A 178 1.43 7.16 20.02
C PHE A 178 2.94 7.32 20.04
N ALA A 179 3.65 6.87 19.00
CA ALA A 179 5.09 7.00 18.90
C ALA A 179 5.48 7.82 17.68
N VAL A 180 6.47 8.70 17.86
CA VAL A 180 7.10 9.46 16.78
C VAL A 180 8.54 9.01 16.66
N THR A 181 8.97 8.74 15.44
CA THR A 181 10.39 8.58 15.13
C THR A 181 10.92 9.89 14.56
N ASP A 182 11.97 10.44 15.16
CA ASP A 182 12.59 11.71 14.74
C ASP A 182 12.95 11.70 13.24
N PHE A 183 12.78 12.86 12.59
CA PHE A 183 13.23 13.07 11.22
C PHE A 183 14.76 12.89 11.11
N GLY A 184 15.21 12.25 10.03
CA GLY A 184 16.63 11.98 9.80
C GLY A 184 17.22 10.83 10.61
N VAL A 185 16.45 10.20 11.52
CA VAL A 185 16.82 8.89 12.06
C VAL A 185 16.70 7.87 10.94
N ALA A 186 17.80 7.16 10.67
CA ALA A 186 17.81 6.04 9.73
C ALA A 186 16.71 5.05 10.14
N GLN A 187 15.64 5.01 9.35
CA GLN A 187 14.65 3.95 9.47
C GLN A 187 15.33 2.64 9.04
N PRO A 188 14.82 1.46 9.40
CA PRO A 188 15.17 0.26 8.67
C PRO A 188 14.95 0.55 7.18
N SER A 189 16.04 0.67 6.41
CA SER A 189 15.92 0.96 5.00
C SER A 189 15.17 -0.19 4.37
N ILE A 190 14.02 0.12 3.78
CA ILE A 190 13.40 -0.81 2.85
C ILE A 190 14.16 -0.60 1.53
N ASP A 191 15.29 -1.28 1.45
CA ASP A 191 16.25 -1.20 0.36
C ASP A 191 15.85 -2.19 -0.74
N ASN A 192 15.91 -1.75 -2.00
CA ASN A 192 15.53 -2.58 -3.16
C ASN A 192 14.13 -3.21 -3.03
N ASP A 193 13.22 -2.55 -2.31
CA ASP A 193 11.88 -3.08 -2.03
C ASP A 193 10.83 -2.47 -2.94
N ASN A 194 9.96 -3.31 -3.46
CA ASN A 194 8.92 -2.92 -4.40
C ASN A 194 7.96 -1.82 -3.87
N MET A 195 7.94 -1.56 -2.56
CA MET A 195 7.12 -0.56 -1.87
C MET A 195 7.96 0.51 -1.15
N ALA A 196 9.27 0.62 -1.43
CA ALA A 196 10.15 1.58 -0.77
C ALA A 196 9.65 3.04 -0.89
N LEU A 197 8.97 3.37 -1.99
CA LEU A 197 8.42 4.71 -2.23
C LEU A 197 6.98 4.89 -1.72
N GLY A 198 6.37 3.90 -1.06
CA GLY A 198 5.08 4.03 -0.39
C GLY A 198 3.96 3.16 -0.96
N ASN A 199 2.77 3.29 -0.36
CA ASN A 199 1.58 2.50 -0.69
C ASN A 199 0.48 3.40 -1.30
N PRO A 200 0.36 3.44 -2.64
CA PRO A 200 -0.41 4.47 -3.35
C PRO A 200 -1.86 4.64 -2.92
N SER A 201 -2.52 3.56 -2.52
CA SER A 201 -3.94 3.55 -2.19
C SER A 201 -4.23 3.09 -0.77
N GLY A 202 -3.19 2.89 0.06
CA GLY A 202 -3.34 2.29 1.39
C GLY A 202 -3.91 0.87 1.33
N ALA A 203 -3.55 0.11 0.29
CA ALA A 203 -4.01 -1.26 0.13
C ALA A 203 -3.55 -2.13 1.31
N ILE A 204 -4.43 -3.05 1.74
CA ILE A 204 -4.15 -3.99 2.84
C ILE A 204 -4.50 -5.42 2.41
N THR A 205 -3.82 -6.40 3.00
CA THR A 205 -4.07 -7.83 2.75
C THR A 205 -5.29 -8.31 3.55
N ASP A 206 -6.45 -7.72 3.27
CA ASP A 206 -7.72 -8.02 3.93
C ASP A 206 -8.82 -8.31 2.89
N VAL A 207 -9.43 -9.49 2.99
CA VAL A 207 -10.55 -9.90 2.13
C VAL A 207 -11.78 -8.99 2.27
N GLY A 208 -11.88 -8.25 3.39
CA GLY A 208 -12.84 -7.16 3.61
C GLY A 208 -12.60 -5.92 2.75
N SER A 209 -11.43 -5.81 2.11
CA SER A 209 -11.04 -4.73 1.19
C SER A 209 -10.85 -5.25 -0.26
N PRO A 210 -11.87 -5.90 -0.88
CA PRO A 210 -11.69 -6.65 -2.12
C PRO A 210 -11.39 -5.82 -3.37
N LYS A 211 -11.65 -4.50 -3.31
CA LYS A 211 -11.35 -3.55 -4.39
C LYS A 211 -9.98 -2.90 -4.25
N ASN A 212 -9.25 -3.19 -3.17
CA ASN A 212 -7.95 -2.59 -2.84
C ASN A 212 -7.09 -3.58 -2.05
N TYR A 213 -7.03 -4.83 -2.52
CA TYR A 213 -6.41 -5.95 -1.80
C TYR A 213 -4.92 -6.00 -2.08
N LEU A 214 -4.09 -5.83 -1.05
CA LEU A 214 -2.64 -5.86 -1.19
C LEU A 214 -2.14 -7.29 -1.43
N MET A 215 -1.37 -7.48 -2.50
CA MET A 215 -0.63 -8.71 -2.77
C MET A 215 0.85 -8.37 -2.89
N VAL A 216 1.66 -8.93 -1.99
CA VAL A 216 3.11 -8.76 -1.98
C VAL A 216 3.75 -10.00 -2.59
N LYS A 217 4.59 -9.83 -3.60
CA LYS A 217 5.43 -10.89 -4.17
C LYS A 217 6.88 -10.40 -4.17
N PRO A 218 7.87 -11.31 -4.18
CA PRO A 218 9.28 -10.90 -4.27
C PRO A 218 9.55 -10.01 -5.49
N GLN A 219 8.90 -10.30 -6.62
CA GLN A 219 9.16 -9.62 -7.89
C GLN A 219 8.42 -8.29 -8.03
N PHE A 220 7.28 -8.10 -7.37
CA PHE A 220 6.47 -6.89 -7.45
C PHE A 220 5.38 -6.91 -6.37
N THR A 221 4.89 -5.74 -6.00
CA THR A 221 3.74 -5.59 -5.10
C THR A 221 2.59 -4.93 -5.85
N LEU A 222 1.34 -5.34 -5.57
CA LEU A 222 0.17 -4.76 -6.23
C LEU A 222 -1.00 -4.55 -5.28
N SER A 223 -1.86 -3.60 -5.64
CA SER A 223 -3.24 -3.56 -5.18
C SER A 223 -4.14 -4.22 -6.22
N TYR A 224 -4.82 -5.30 -5.84
CA TYR A 224 -5.75 -6.00 -6.71
C TYR A 224 -7.19 -5.53 -6.50
N ASN A 225 -7.92 -5.35 -7.60
CA ASN A 225 -9.34 -5.06 -7.60
C ASN A 225 -10.10 -6.28 -8.12
N ARG A 226 -10.70 -7.04 -7.20
CA ARG A 226 -11.47 -8.24 -7.49
C ARG A 226 -12.59 -7.99 -8.52
N ASP A 227 -13.27 -6.85 -8.39
CA ASP A 227 -14.45 -6.54 -9.19
C ASP A 227 -14.08 -6.07 -10.60
N GLU A 228 -12.84 -5.63 -10.81
CA GLU A 228 -12.32 -5.25 -12.13
C GLU A 228 -11.50 -6.36 -12.80
N GLY A 229 -11.13 -7.42 -12.08
CA GLY A 229 -10.33 -8.51 -12.62
C GLY A 229 -8.91 -8.09 -13.06
N LYS A 230 -8.39 -7.00 -12.50
CA LYS A 230 -7.06 -6.42 -12.82
C LYS A 230 -6.49 -5.69 -11.60
N PRO A 231 -5.19 -5.35 -11.56
CA PRO A 231 -4.67 -4.50 -10.51
C PRO A 231 -5.16 -3.05 -10.66
N ASN A 232 -5.26 -2.36 -9.53
CA ASN A 232 -5.36 -0.91 -9.45
C ASN A 232 -4.01 -0.26 -9.82
N TRP A 233 -2.95 -0.79 -9.22
CA TRP A 233 -1.57 -0.45 -9.48
C TRP A 233 -0.66 -1.64 -9.16
N VAL A 234 0.53 -1.66 -9.75
CA VAL A 234 1.65 -2.56 -9.48
C VAL A 234 2.90 -1.72 -9.31
N SER A 235 3.67 -1.99 -8.27
CA SER A 235 4.91 -1.30 -7.90
C SER A 235 6.06 -2.30 -7.88
N TRP A 236 7.21 -1.90 -8.42
CA TRP A 236 8.42 -2.71 -8.40
C TRP A 236 9.69 -1.89 -8.48
N HIS A 237 10.76 -2.46 -7.94
CA HIS A 237 12.13 -1.97 -8.07
C HIS A 237 12.86 -2.70 -9.19
N ILE A 238 13.82 -2.05 -9.86
CA ILE A 238 14.66 -2.65 -10.88
C ILE A 238 16.10 -2.23 -10.66
N ASP A 239 17.00 -3.19 -10.51
CA ASP A 239 18.43 -2.95 -10.56
C ASP A 239 19.15 -3.90 -11.54
N ALA A 240 20.47 -3.95 -11.46
CA ALA A 240 21.27 -4.85 -12.27
C ALA A 240 21.06 -6.33 -11.93
N SER A 241 20.70 -6.67 -10.69
CA SER A 241 20.51 -8.04 -10.23
C SER A 241 19.23 -8.67 -10.79
N ASP A 242 18.23 -7.86 -11.10
CA ASP A 242 17.00 -8.26 -11.79
C ASP A 242 17.21 -8.63 -13.26
N ARG A 243 18.36 -8.23 -13.83
CA ARG A 243 18.75 -8.50 -15.21
C ARG A 243 19.62 -9.75 -15.23
N GLY A 244 19.27 -10.69 -16.10
CA GLY A 244 20.03 -11.92 -16.30
C GLY A 244 19.72 -12.52 -17.67
N ASP A 245 20.20 -13.75 -17.88
CA ASP A 245 20.09 -14.47 -19.14
C ASP A 245 18.83 -15.36 -19.22
N ALA A 246 17.89 -15.22 -18.27
CA ALA A 246 16.65 -15.98 -18.34
C ALA A 246 15.86 -15.56 -19.59
N ASN A 247 15.25 -16.54 -20.25
CA ASN A 247 14.37 -16.29 -21.38
C ASN A 247 12.98 -15.96 -20.87
N ARG A 248 12.26 -15.14 -21.64
CA ARG A 248 10.82 -14.94 -21.48
C ARG A 248 10.08 -16.28 -21.60
N ILE A 249 9.23 -16.59 -20.61
CA ILE A 249 8.59 -17.91 -20.48
C ILE A 249 7.21 -18.00 -21.17
N ASP A 250 6.49 -16.89 -21.32
CA ASP A 250 5.14 -16.85 -21.92
C ASP A 250 4.09 -17.75 -21.24
N LEU A 251 4.22 -17.97 -19.92
CA LEU A 251 3.33 -18.82 -19.12
C LEU A 251 2.20 -18.03 -18.43
N PHE A 252 1.31 -17.44 -19.24
CA PHE A 252 0.10 -16.78 -18.71
C PHE A 252 -0.75 -17.76 -17.91
N ARG A 253 -1.01 -17.45 -16.64
CA ARG A 253 -1.74 -18.35 -15.74
C ARG A 253 -2.49 -17.61 -14.62
N PRO A 254 -3.59 -18.19 -14.11
CA PRO A 254 -4.25 -17.64 -12.94
C PRO A 254 -3.30 -17.58 -11.74
N ASP A 255 -3.53 -16.62 -10.86
CA ASP A 255 -2.77 -16.47 -9.62
C ASP A 255 -3.42 -17.29 -8.50
N PRO A 256 -2.79 -18.39 -8.04
CA PRO A 256 -3.37 -19.26 -7.02
C PRO A 256 -3.39 -18.61 -5.64
N THR A 257 -2.74 -17.46 -5.44
CA THR A 257 -2.72 -16.75 -4.15
C THR A 257 -3.90 -15.79 -3.97
N LEU A 258 -4.81 -15.69 -4.95
CA LEU A 258 -6.06 -14.95 -4.77
C LEU A 258 -6.94 -15.66 -3.72
N PRO A 259 -7.67 -14.90 -2.87
CA PRO A 259 -8.56 -15.48 -1.87
C PRO A 259 -9.57 -16.48 -2.46
N GLU A 260 -9.89 -17.50 -1.66
CA GLU A 260 -10.84 -18.53 -2.06
C GLU A 260 -12.20 -17.92 -2.47
N GLY A 261 -12.79 -18.44 -3.55
CA GLY A 261 -14.05 -17.96 -4.10
C GLY A 261 -13.95 -16.71 -4.97
N TRP A 262 -12.79 -16.05 -5.05
CA TRP A 262 -12.58 -14.95 -5.98
C TRP A 262 -12.39 -15.48 -7.41
N TYR A 263 -12.88 -14.71 -8.38
CA TYR A 263 -12.67 -15.04 -9.78
C TYR A 263 -11.18 -14.95 -10.12
N GLN A 264 -10.60 -16.06 -10.58
CA GLN A 264 -9.24 -16.07 -11.11
C GLN A 264 -9.29 -15.87 -12.62
N VAL A 265 -8.71 -14.77 -13.09
CA VAL A 265 -8.54 -14.51 -14.51
C VAL A 265 -7.73 -15.62 -15.15
N GLN A 266 -8.24 -16.19 -16.23
CA GLN A 266 -7.64 -17.34 -16.91
C GLN A 266 -6.76 -16.89 -18.07
N ALA A 267 -5.85 -17.76 -18.49
CA ALA A 267 -5.00 -17.49 -19.66
C ALA A 267 -5.82 -17.18 -20.91
N ASN A 268 -6.98 -17.82 -21.10
CA ASN A 268 -7.85 -17.63 -22.25
C ASN A 268 -8.88 -16.48 -22.10
N SER A 269 -8.93 -15.78 -20.96
CA SER A 269 -9.91 -14.71 -20.71
C SER A 269 -9.84 -13.54 -21.71
N TYR A 270 -8.70 -13.35 -22.38
CA TYR A 270 -8.46 -12.27 -23.34
C TYR A 270 -8.74 -12.69 -24.80
N THR A 271 -9.06 -13.96 -25.03
CA THR A 271 -9.24 -14.51 -26.38
C THR A 271 -10.31 -13.75 -27.15
N SER A 272 -9.97 -13.37 -28.39
CA SER A 272 -10.87 -12.63 -29.31
C SER A 272 -11.36 -11.27 -28.81
N SER A 273 -10.82 -10.75 -27.70
CA SER A 273 -11.21 -9.45 -27.15
C SER A 273 -10.72 -8.24 -27.98
N GLY A 274 -9.66 -8.44 -28.77
CA GLY A 274 -8.94 -7.37 -29.44
C GLY A 274 -7.91 -6.65 -28.56
N PHE A 275 -7.72 -7.07 -27.31
CA PHE A 275 -6.73 -6.54 -26.39
C PHE A 275 -5.62 -7.57 -26.12
N ASP A 276 -4.41 -7.06 -25.93
CA ASP A 276 -3.28 -7.85 -25.44
C ASP A 276 -3.42 -8.11 -23.92
N ARG A 277 -2.72 -9.15 -23.46
CA ARG A 277 -2.41 -9.34 -22.03
C ARG A 277 -1.26 -8.40 -21.67
N GLY A 278 -1.59 -7.13 -21.46
CA GLY A 278 -0.63 -6.08 -21.14
C GLY A 278 -0.07 -6.27 -19.74
N HIS A 279 1.27 -6.40 -19.62
CA HIS A 279 1.91 -6.51 -18.32
C HIS A 279 1.93 -5.14 -17.62
N ASN A 280 1.77 -5.12 -16.29
CA ASN A 280 2.13 -3.95 -15.50
C ASN A 280 3.64 -3.98 -15.20
N CYS A 281 4.09 -4.96 -14.40
CA CYS A 281 5.51 -5.30 -14.27
C CYS A 281 5.93 -6.18 -15.46
N PRO A 282 6.80 -5.70 -16.37
CA PRO A 282 7.07 -6.39 -17.63
C PRO A 282 8.03 -7.55 -17.43
N SER A 283 7.85 -8.61 -18.22
CA SER A 283 8.75 -9.78 -18.22
C SER A 283 10.24 -9.43 -18.37
N ALA A 284 10.58 -8.37 -19.11
CA ALA A 284 11.97 -7.99 -19.36
C ALA A 284 12.68 -7.34 -18.15
N ASP A 285 11.91 -6.98 -17.11
CA ASP A 285 12.43 -6.46 -15.84
C ASP A 285 12.69 -7.58 -14.83
N ARG A 286 12.37 -8.84 -15.15
CA ARG A 286 12.57 -10.01 -14.29
C ARG A 286 13.23 -11.13 -15.08
N LEU A 287 14.53 -10.98 -15.34
CA LEU A 287 15.34 -11.92 -16.11
C LEU A 287 16.47 -12.57 -15.30
N ALA A 288 16.55 -12.29 -13.99
CA ALA A 288 17.52 -12.89 -13.09
C ALA A 288 17.47 -14.43 -13.14
N ASN A 289 16.26 -15.00 -13.10
CA ASN A 289 16.02 -16.43 -13.25
C ASN A 289 14.62 -16.71 -13.83
N ALA A 290 14.36 -17.98 -14.12
CA ALA A 290 13.10 -18.43 -14.70
C ALA A 290 11.89 -18.25 -13.76
N GLU A 291 12.08 -18.36 -12.45
CA GLU A 291 10.99 -18.19 -11.48
C GLU A 291 10.52 -16.73 -11.42
N ASP A 292 11.46 -15.79 -11.37
CA ASP A 292 11.15 -14.36 -11.39
C ASP A 292 10.45 -13.96 -12.69
N ASN A 293 10.94 -14.45 -13.83
CA ASN A 293 10.29 -14.22 -15.11
C ASN A 293 8.87 -14.79 -15.12
N ALA A 294 8.70 -16.04 -14.68
CA ALA A 294 7.40 -16.69 -14.63
C ALA A 294 6.41 -15.94 -13.75
N ALA A 295 6.84 -15.30 -12.66
CA ALA A 295 5.96 -14.52 -11.78
C ALA A 295 5.26 -13.36 -12.51
N THR A 296 5.92 -12.75 -13.49
CA THR A 296 5.34 -11.64 -14.30
C THR A 296 4.13 -12.08 -15.13
N PHE A 297 3.97 -13.38 -15.39
CA PHE A 297 2.87 -13.95 -16.17
C PHE A 297 1.63 -14.35 -15.36
N PHE A 298 1.58 -14.06 -14.06
CA PHE A 298 0.32 -14.17 -13.32
C PHE A 298 -0.71 -13.17 -13.86
N MET A 299 -1.96 -13.62 -14.05
CA MET A 299 -3.01 -12.75 -14.59
C MET A 299 -3.37 -11.58 -13.66
N THR A 300 -2.98 -11.62 -12.39
CA THR A 300 -3.06 -10.49 -11.44
C THR A 300 -2.13 -9.33 -11.81
N ASN A 301 -1.13 -9.55 -12.66
CA ASN A 301 -0.24 -8.52 -13.21
C ASN A 301 -0.70 -8.02 -14.60
N MET A 302 -1.86 -8.45 -15.10
CA MET A 302 -2.33 -8.14 -16.45
C MET A 302 -3.42 -7.06 -16.46
N MET A 303 -3.44 -6.26 -17.52
CA MET A 303 -4.55 -5.38 -17.88
C MET A 303 -4.90 -5.53 -19.38
N PRO A 304 -6.18 -5.34 -19.78
CA PRO A 304 -6.54 -5.24 -21.20
C PRO A 304 -5.89 -4.01 -21.83
N GLN A 305 -4.87 -4.22 -22.66
CA GLN A 305 -4.10 -3.15 -23.28
C GLN A 305 -4.24 -3.21 -24.80
N ALA A 306 -4.50 -2.07 -25.43
CA ALA A 306 -4.62 -1.99 -26.88
C ALA A 306 -3.27 -2.36 -27.52
N PRO A 307 -3.24 -3.20 -28.58
CA PRO A 307 -1.98 -3.67 -29.17
C PRO A 307 -1.01 -2.57 -29.57
N LEU A 308 -1.48 -1.48 -30.21
CA LEU A 308 -0.60 -0.36 -30.58
C LEU A 308 -0.11 0.46 -29.38
N ASN A 309 -0.78 0.41 -28.24
CA ASN A 309 -0.28 0.98 -26.99
C ASN A 309 0.80 0.06 -26.39
N ASN A 310 0.47 -1.21 -26.17
CA ASN A 310 1.35 -2.23 -25.56
C ASN A 310 2.67 -2.41 -26.32
N GLN A 311 2.59 -2.59 -27.64
CA GLN A 311 3.74 -2.96 -28.48
C GLN A 311 4.51 -1.75 -29.04
N GLY A 312 3.99 -0.54 -28.81
CA GLY A 312 4.55 0.71 -29.31
C GLY A 312 5.10 1.58 -28.16
N PRO A 313 4.44 2.71 -27.83
CA PRO A 313 4.96 3.67 -26.87
C PRO A 313 5.22 3.06 -25.48
N TRP A 314 4.39 2.10 -25.06
CA TRP A 314 4.55 1.45 -23.77
C TRP A 314 5.83 0.61 -23.69
N ALA A 315 6.06 -0.26 -24.68
CA ALA A 315 7.30 -1.03 -24.80
C ALA A 315 8.53 -0.12 -24.96
N ASP A 316 8.42 0.97 -25.73
CA ASP A 316 9.50 1.93 -25.93
C ASP A 316 9.88 2.62 -24.59
N LEU A 317 8.90 2.99 -23.76
CA LEU A 317 9.14 3.54 -22.42
C LEU A 317 9.77 2.51 -21.48
N GLU A 318 9.30 1.26 -21.50
CA GLU A 318 9.89 0.18 -20.70
C GLU A 318 11.36 -0.06 -21.07
N ASN A 319 11.67 -0.05 -22.38
CA ASN A 319 13.05 -0.15 -22.85
C ASN A 319 13.88 1.04 -22.38
N TYR A 320 13.32 2.25 -22.44
CA TYR A 320 14.01 3.46 -21.98
C TYR A 320 14.34 3.40 -20.48
N ALA A 321 13.41 2.96 -19.63
CA ALA A 321 13.65 2.79 -18.19
C ALA A 321 14.85 1.88 -17.92
N ARG A 322 14.97 0.78 -18.68
CA ARG A 322 16.09 -0.16 -18.56
C ARG A 322 17.45 0.40 -19.00
N THR A 323 17.49 1.51 -19.75
CA THR A 323 18.76 2.12 -20.18
C THR A 323 19.52 2.82 -19.04
N PHE A 324 18.86 3.09 -17.91
CA PHE A 324 19.49 3.70 -16.75
C PHE A 324 20.36 2.71 -15.94
N LEU A 325 20.15 1.41 -16.14
CA LEU A 325 20.93 0.34 -15.51
C LEU A 325 22.28 0.14 -16.24
N PRO A 326 23.34 -0.30 -15.55
CA PRO A 326 23.40 -0.63 -14.12
C PRO A 326 23.81 0.56 -13.23
N GLY A 327 24.07 1.74 -13.80
CA GLY A 327 24.58 2.89 -13.05
C GLY A 327 23.55 3.53 -12.12
N ASN A 328 22.28 3.33 -12.42
CA ASN A 328 21.14 3.67 -11.59
C ASN A 328 20.35 2.40 -11.29
N GLU A 329 19.45 2.52 -10.32
CA GLU A 329 18.28 1.69 -10.13
C GLU A 329 17.01 2.50 -10.43
N VAL A 330 15.92 1.78 -10.62
CA VAL A 330 14.67 2.36 -11.07
C VAL A 330 13.51 1.85 -10.24
N TYR A 331 12.73 2.76 -9.69
CA TYR A 331 11.48 2.46 -9.02
C TYR A 331 10.31 2.78 -9.94
N VAL A 332 9.40 1.82 -10.13
CA VAL A 332 8.27 1.98 -11.05
C VAL A 332 6.96 1.69 -10.33
N VAL A 333 6.00 2.60 -10.48
CA VAL A 333 4.59 2.35 -10.16
C VAL A 333 3.78 2.48 -11.44
N CYS A 334 2.97 1.49 -11.75
CA CYS A 334 2.18 1.39 -12.98
C CYS A 334 0.73 1.08 -12.64
N GLY A 335 -0.20 1.56 -13.46
CA GLY A 335 -1.58 1.12 -13.37
C GLY A 335 -2.44 1.55 -14.54
N SER A 336 -3.74 1.39 -14.38
CA SER A 336 -4.73 1.79 -15.37
C SER A 336 -6.04 2.21 -14.71
N TYR A 337 -6.70 3.19 -15.30
CA TYR A 337 -7.95 3.76 -14.78
C TYR A 337 -8.95 4.06 -15.89
N GLY A 338 -10.15 4.45 -15.46
CA GLY A 338 -11.28 4.77 -16.33
C GLY A 338 -11.86 3.54 -17.04
N LEU A 339 -12.75 3.78 -18.00
CA LEU A 339 -13.54 2.76 -18.66
C LEU A 339 -13.64 3.05 -20.16
N GLY A 340 -13.43 2.04 -21.01
CA GLY A 340 -13.70 2.14 -22.44
C GLY A 340 -12.46 2.35 -23.31
N GLY A 341 -11.59 1.34 -23.39
CA GLY A 341 -10.47 1.30 -24.33
C GLY A 341 -10.90 0.87 -25.73
N THR A 342 -10.04 1.08 -26.73
CA THR A 342 -10.28 0.61 -28.10
C THR A 342 -9.16 -0.33 -28.52
N GLY A 343 -9.46 -1.63 -28.61
CA GLY A 343 -8.52 -2.65 -29.06
C GLY A 343 -8.50 -2.81 -30.59
N ALA A 344 -7.89 -3.88 -31.08
CA ALA A 344 -7.80 -4.20 -32.52
C ALA A 344 -9.18 -4.41 -33.19
N ASN A 345 -10.23 -4.71 -32.41
CA ASN A 345 -11.60 -4.82 -32.91
C ASN A 345 -12.24 -3.45 -33.24
N GLY A 346 -11.58 -2.33 -32.93
CA GLY A 346 -11.92 -0.98 -33.39
C GLY A 346 -13.10 -0.30 -32.70
N SER A 347 -13.90 -1.02 -31.92
CA SER A 347 -14.97 -0.44 -31.10
C SER A 347 -14.51 -0.21 -29.66
N VAL A 348 -15.15 0.75 -28.98
CA VAL A 348 -14.97 0.96 -27.54
C VAL A 348 -15.47 -0.27 -26.79
N THR A 349 -14.61 -0.88 -25.99
CA THR A 349 -14.91 -2.03 -25.14
C THR A 349 -14.73 -1.61 -23.69
N THR A 350 -15.75 -1.83 -22.86
CA THR A 350 -15.72 -1.50 -21.43
C THR A 350 -15.35 -2.69 -20.56
N THR A 351 -15.66 -3.91 -21.01
CA THR A 351 -15.33 -5.15 -20.31
C THR A 351 -15.04 -6.28 -21.29
N ILE A 352 -14.23 -7.25 -20.87
CA ILE A 352 -14.00 -8.52 -21.57
C ILE A 352 -14.35 -9.69 -20.66
N ASP A 353 -14.24 -10.91 -21.18
CA ASP A 353 -14.47 -12.16 -20.45
C ASP A 353 -15.82 -12.22 -19.70
N ASN A 354 -16.89 -11.94 -20.45
CA ASN A 354 -18.26 -11.90 -19.94
C ASN A 354 -18.46 -10.89 -18.80
N GLY A 355 -17.80 -9.74 -18.86
CA GLY A 355 -17.96 -8.66 -17.88
C GLY A 355 -17.05 -8.76 -16.66
N ARG A 356 -16.20 -9.80 -16.58
CA ARG A 356 -15.38 -10.07 -15.39
C ARG A 356 -14.07 -9.29 -15.34
N ILE A 357 -13.65 -8.70 -16.47
CA ILE A 357 -12.42 -7.93 -16.57
C ILE A 357 -12.77 -6.57 -17.16
N THR A 358 -12.48 -5.51 -16.43
CA THR A 358 -12.70 -4.14 -16.86
C THR A 358 -11.60 -3.71 -17.83
N VAL A 359 -11.99 -3.07 -18.92
CA VAL A 359 -11.08 -2.48 -19.90
C VAL A 359 -10.88 -1.00 -19.56
N PRO A 360 -9.67 -0.60 -19.14
CA PRO A 360 -9.37 0.79 -18.85
C PRO A 360 -9.30 1.62 -20.15
N ASN A 361 -9.62 2.91 -20.08
CA ASN A 361 -9.37 3.83 -21.20
C ASN A 361 -8.02 4.56 -21.08
N ARG A 362 -7.32 4.44 -19.95
CA ARG A 362 -6.04 5.08 -19.66
C ARG A 362 -5.07 4.10 -18.99
N THR A 363 -3.80 4.18 -19.36
CA THR A 363 -2.68 3.43 -18.77
C THR A 363 -1.58 4.40 -18.38
N TRP A 364 -1.09 4.32 -17.16
CA TRP A 364 -0.14 5.29 -16.60
C TRP A 364 1.06 4.59 -15.96
N LYS A 365 2.18 5.30 -15.88
CA LYS A 365 3.41 4.83 -15.25
C LYS A 365 4.19 6.00 -14.66
N VAL A 366 4.69 5.83 -13.43
CA VAL A 366 5.61 6.73 -12.74
C VAL A 366 6.92 5.98 -12.54
N ILE A 367 8.04 6.61 -12.92
CA ILE A 367 9.38 6.04 -12.90
C ILE A 367 10.29 7.01 -12.16
N VAL A 368 10.87 6.58 -11.04
CA VAL A 368 11.86 7.33 -10.27
C VAL A 368 13.24 6.73 -10.53
N ILE A 369 14.19 7.56 -10.94
CA ILE A 369 15.54 7.13 -11.32
C ILE A 369 16.51 7.57 -10.23
N LEU A 370 17.21 6.61 -9.62
CA LEU A 370 18.17 6.86 -8.55
C LEU A 370 19.52 6.23 -8.88
N PRO A 371 20.66 6.88 -8.63
CA PRO A 371 21.95 6.20 -8.64
C PRO A 371 21.88 4.97 -7.73
N VAL A 372 22.57 3.86 -8.03
CA VAL A 372 22.58 2.70 -7.12
C VAL A 372 23.15 3.10 -5.76
N GLY A 373 22.49 2.68 -4.67
CA GLY A 373 22.96 2.87 -3.30
C GLY A 373 22.00 2.27 -2.28
N ASP A 374 22.23 2.52 -0.99
CA ASP A 374 21.34 2.04 0.07
C ASP A 374 20.39 3.15 0.55
N ASN A 375 19.32 2.80 1.27
CA ASN A 375 18.36 3.74 1.88
C ASN A 375 17.57 4.56 0.85
N ASP A 376 16.99 3.88 -0.14
CA ASP A 376 16.56 4.47 -1.41
C ASP A 376 15.58 5.64 -1.29
N ALA A 377 14.55 5.52 -0.45
CA ALA A 377 13.59 6.59 -0.23
C ALA A 377 14.26 7.89 0.28
N ALA A 378 15.30 7.77 1.12
CA ALA A 378 16.03 8.92 1.66
C ALA A 378 16.93 9.60 0.61
N ARG A 379 17.24 8.91 -0.49
CA ARG A 379 18.06 9.45 -1.60
C ARG A 379 17.21 10.15 -2.66
N VAL A 380 15.89 10.05 -2.59
CA VAL A 380 14.99 10.86 -3.42
C VAL A 380 14.98 12.29 -2.89
N THR A 381 15.31 13.24 -3.76
CA THR A 381 15.37 14.66 -3.45
C THR A 381 14.58 15.47 -4.47
N SER A 382 14.46 16.78 -4.26
CA SER A 382 13.78 17.71 -5.18
C SER A 382 14.41 17.80 -6.58
N SER A 383 15.62 17.27 -6.78
CA SER A 383 16.32 17.18 -8.07
C SER A 383 16.29 15.79 -8.70
N THR A 384 15.76 14.78 -8.00
CA THR A 384 15.64 13.42 -8.53
C THR A 384 14.75 13.43 -9.77
N ARG A 385 15.19 12.73 -10.83
CA ARG A 385 14.43 12.65 -12.07
C ARG A 385 13.26 11.68 -11.89
N VAL A 386 12.06 12.19 -12.13
CA VAL A 386 10.82 11.42 -12.16
C VAL A 386 10.20 11.55 -13.55
N ILE A 387 9.84 10.42 -14.15
CA ILE A 387 9.13 10.36 -15.42
C ILE A 387 7.73 9.83 -15.15
N ALA A 388 6.71 10.65 -15.41
CA ALA A 388 5.32 10.26 -15.35
C ALA A 388 4.69 10.32 -16.75
N VAL A 389 3.95 9.29 -17.13
CA VAL A 389 3.18 9.23 -18.38
C VAL A 389 1.74 8.80 -18.11
N ASP A 390 0.82 9.32 -18.93
CA ASP A 390 -0.56 8.87 -18.95
C ASP A 390 -1.08 8.76 -20.39
N MET A 391 -1.19 7.52 -20.87
CA MET A 391 -1.44 7.17 -22.27
C MET A 391 -2.90 6.73 -22.48
N PRO A 392 -3.53 7.12 -23.60
CA PRO A 392 -4.82 6.57 -23.98
C PRO A 392 -4.68 5.08 -24.34
N ASN A 393 -5.57 4.25 -23.81
CA ASN A 393 -5.61 2.82 -24.13
C ASN A 393 -6.38 2.57 -25.44
N THR A 394 -5.77 2.97 -26.56
CA THR A 394 -6.38 2.94 -27.89
C THR A 394 -5.45 2.38 -28.95
N ASN A 395 -6.03 1.70 -29.93
CA ASN A 395 -5.36 1.19 -31.12
C ASN A 395 -5.14 2.27 -32.21
N SER A 396 -5.19 3.54 -31.83
CA SER A 396 -4.90 4.72 -32.68
C SER A 396 -3.86 5.65 -32.04
N ILE A 397 -3.15 5.18 -31.02
CA ILE A 397 -2.16 5.96 -30.27
C ILE A 397 -0.92 6.25 -31.13
N ILE A 398 -0.34 7.44 -30.98
CA ILE A 398 0.96 7.79 -31.59
C ILE A 398 2.07 7.11 -30.80
N ARG A 399 3.06 6.51 -31.49
CA ARG A 399 4.11 5.70 -30.86
C ARG A 399 5.11 6.45 -29.98
N ASP A 400 5.23 7.77 -30.13
CA ASP A 400 6.13 8.57 -29.29
C ASP A 400 5.56 8.68 -27.86
N TRP A 401 6.16 7.95 -26.93
CA TRP A 401 5.75 7.96 -25.52
C TRP A 401 5.94 9.32 -24.86
N GLY A 402 6.89 10.14 -25.35
CA GLY A 402 7.20 11.46 -24.81
C GLY A 402 6.04 12.45 -24.94
N LEU A 403 5.14 12.25 -25.91
CA LEU A 403 3.93 13.04 -26.11
C LEU A 403 2.90 12.88 -24.97
N TYR A 404 3.02 11.82 -24.17
CA TYR A 404 2.09 11.51 -23.08
C TYR A 404 2.67 11.76 -21.70
N ARG A 405 3.80 12.48 -21.63
CA ARG A 405 4.36 12.92 -20.35
C ARG A 405 3.37 13.82 -19.62
N THR A 406 3.32 13.61 -18.32
CA THR A 406 2.48 14.37 -17.40
C THR A 406 3.23 14.54 -16.07
N SER A 407 2.60 15.18 -15.10
CA SER A 407 3.09 15.27 -13.72
C SER A 407 2.51 14.10 -12.90
N VAL A 408 3.14 13.76 -11.78
CA VAL A 408 2.60 12.75 -10.85
C VAL A 408 1.29 13.26 -10.25
N ASP A 409 1.22 14.56 -9.87
CA ASP A 409 -0.01 15.22 -9.36
C ASP A 409 -1.22 14.99 -10.28
N ALA A 410 -1.02 14.98 -11.59
CA ALA A 410 -2.10 14.79 -12.56
C ALA A 410 -2.61 13.33 -12.58
N ILE A 411 -1.71 12.36 -12.37
CA ILE A 411 -2.07 10.95 -12.22
C ILE A 411 -2.82 10.76 -10.90
N GLU A 412 -2.32 11.33 -9.80
CA GLU A 412 -2.99 11.30 -8.49
C GLU A 412 -4.38 11.93 -8.56
N THR A 413 -4.52 13.09 -9.20
CA THR A 413 -5.82 13.74 -9.44
C THR A 413 -6.79 12.82 -10.19
N SER A 414 -6.28 12.04 -11.15
CA SER A 414 -7.11 11.14 -11.97
C SER A 414 -7.48 9.83 -11.26
N THR A 415 -6.68 9.41 -10.28
CA THR A 415 -6.78 8.09 -9.63
C THR A 415 -7.26 8.14 -8.18
N GLY A 416 -7.06 9.27 -7.51
CA GLY A 416 -7.25 9.43 -6.06
C GLY A 416 -6.15 8.78 -5.21
N TYR A 417 -5.03 8.38 -5.82
CA TYR A 417 -3.87 7.82 -5.12
C TYR A 417 -2.95 8.91 -4.59
N ASP A 418 -2.13 8.54 -3.60
CA ASP A 418 -0.98 9.28 -3.06
C ASP A 418 0.27 8.50 -3.48
N LEU A 419 0.79 8.81 -4.67
CA LEU A 419 1.95 8.16 -5.26
C LEU A 419 3.21 8.69 -4.59
N LEU A 420 4.23 7.85 -4.45
CA LEU A 420 5.47 8.22 -3.75
C LEU A 420 5.23 8.64 -2.27
N SER A 421 4.15 8.15 -1.66
CA SER A 421 3.67 8.53 -0.32
C SER A 421 4.68 8.34 0.84
N ALA A 422 5.78 7.59 0.62
CA ALA A 422 6.84 7.45 1.62
C ALA A 422 7.86 8.60 1.60
N LEU A 423 7.81 9.47 0.58
CA LEU A 423 8.73 10.59 0.47
C LEU A 423 8.33 11.76 1.39
N PRO A 424 9.27 12.63 1.79
CA PRO A 424 8.96 13.90 2.43
C PRO A 424 7.96 14.72 1.62
N VAL A 425 6.99 15.36 2.27
CA VAL A 425 5.97 16.18 1.60
C VAL A 425 6.58 17.31 0.76
N ASP A 426 7.70 17.90 1.19
CA ASP A 426 8.41 18.92 0.42
C ASP A 426 9.11 18.35 -0.82
N VAL A 427 9.64 17.11 -0.73
CA VAL A 427 10.19 16.38 -1.88
C VAL A 427 9.07 16.00 -2.86
N GLN A 428 7.96 15.42 -2.38
CA GLN A 428 6.75 15.13 -3.15
C GLN A 428 6.31 16.38 -3.92
N THR A 429 6.01 17.48 -3.20
CA THR A 429 5.62 18.78 -3.80
C THR A 429 6.60 19.24 -4.89
N ALA A 430 7.91 19.04 -4.67
CA ALA A 430 8.94 19.49 -5.58
C ALA A 430 9.09 18.61 -6.84
N ILE A 431 8.83 17.30 -6.78
CA ILE A 431 9.03 16.39 -7.92
C ILE A 431 7.72 16.04 -8.63
N GLU A 432 6.59 15.99 -7.91
CA GLU A 432 5.32 15.49 -8.42
C GLU A 432 4.56 16.50 -9.27
N SER A 433 4.80 17.79 -9.03
CA SER A 433 4.25 18.90 -9.81
C SER A 433 4.97 19.13 -11.15
N LYS A 434 6.14 18.51 -11.36
CA LYS A 434 6.96 18.68 -12.57
C LYS A 434 6.59 17.66 -13.64
N VAL A 435 6.66 18.10 -14.90
CA VAL A 435 6.64 17.20 -16.07
C VAL A 435 8.09 16.97 -16.52
N ASP A 436 8.52 15.72 -16.70
CA ASP A 436 9.87 15.40 -17.20
C ASP A 436 10.14 16.12 -18.52
N ALA A 437 11.24 16.86 -18.57
CA ALA A 437 11.72 17.51 -19.79
C ALA A 437 12.98 16.83 -20.35
N GLY A 438 13.39 15.69 -19.77
CA GLY A 438 14.57 14.97 -20.22
C GLY A 438 14.42 14.38 -21.62
N PRO A 439 15.51 13.91 -22.24
CA PRO A 439 15.47 13.35 -23.57
C PRO A 439 14.52 12.14 -23.61
N ALA A 440 13.65 12.10 -24.61
CA ALA A 440 12.97 10.89 -25.06
C ALA A 440 13.72 10.42 -26.30
N PRO A 441 14.21 9.17 -26.38
CA PRO A 441 14.84 8.68 -27.59
C PRO A 441 13.83 8.82 -28.74
N ALA A 442 14.19 9.58 -29.77
CA ALA A 442 13.44 9.55 -31.02
C ALA A 442 13.68 8.18 -31.66
N ASN A 443 12.60 7.47 -31.97
CA ASN A 443 12.66 6.20 -32.71
C ASN A 443 13.27 6.39 -34.09
#